data_AF-A0A519RY99-F1
#
_entry.id   AF-A0A519RY99-F1
#
_cell.length_a   1.000
_cell.length_b   1.000
_cell.length_c   1.000
_cell.angle_alpha   90.00
_cell.angle_beta   90.00
_cell.angle_gamma   90.00
#
_symmetry.space_group_name_H-M   'P 1'
#
loop_
_entity.id
_entity.type
_entity.pdbx_description
1 polymer ?
#
loop_
_entity_poly.entity_id
_entity_poly.type
_entity_poly.pdbx_seq_one_letter_code
_entity_poly.pdbx_strand_id
1 'polypeptide(L)' 'MPGIDQIKKPIAADIKAFEKTFKESMHSDAPLLDRITHYIVKQKGKQMRPMFVFFAAKLCGGIT' A
#
# COMPACT_ATOMS: atom_id res chain seq x y z
N MET A 1 -3.33 -15.26 -19.42
CA MET A 1 -2.63 -15.18 -18.11
C MET A 1 -3.52 -14.41 -17.15
N PRO A 2 -3.77 -14.88 -15.92
CA PRO A 2 -4.51 -14.09 -14.94
C PRO A 2 -3.76 -12.76 -14.76
N GLY A 3 -4.43 -11.65 -15.06
CA GLY A 3 -3.86 -10.31 -14.87
C GLY A 3 -3.57 -10.05 -13.40
N ILE A 4 -2.64 -9.15 -13.11
CA ILE A 4 -2.28 -8.74 -11.74
C ILE A 4 -3.53 -8.36 -10.91
N ASP A 5 -4.57 -7.84 -11.55
CA ASP A 5 -5.83 -7.47 -10.90
C ASP A 5 -6.60 -8.65 -10.31
N GLN A 6 -6.49 -9.86 -10.89
CA GLN A 6 -7.10 -11.05 -10.31
C GLN A 6 -6.39 -11.49 -9.03
N ILE A 7 -5.06 -11.36 -9.01
CA ILE A 7 -4.23 -11.69 -7.84
C ILE A 7 -4.54 -10.71 -6.70
N LYS A 8 -4.82 -9.44 -7.00
CA LYS A 8 -5.15 -8.41 -6.00
C LYS A 8 -6.46 -8.65 -5.24
N LYS A 9 -7.45 -9.35 -5.82
CA LYS A 9 -8.79 -9.52 -5.25
C LYS A 9 -8.81 -9.92 -3.77
N PRO A 10 -8.14 -10.99 -3.32
CA PRO A 10 -8.14 -11.42 -1.92
C PRO A 10 -7.60 -10.38 -0.93
N ILE A 11 -6.77 -9.43 -1.35
CA ILE A 11 -6.10 -8.44 -0.48
C ILE A 11 -6.51 -7.00 -0.81
N ALA A 12 -7.56 -6.80 -1.61
CA ALA A 12 -7.97 -5.49 -2.09
C ALA A 12 -8.44 -4.56 -0.95
N ALA A 13 -9.13 -5.11 0.05
CA ALA A 13 -9.55 -4.36 1.24
C ALA A 13 -8.34 -3.92 2.08
N ASP A 14 -7.37 -4.82 2.27
CA ASP A 14 -6.15 -4.57 3.05
C ASP A 14 -5.28 -3.50 2.38
N ILE A 15 -5.14 -3.56 1.05
CA ILE A 15 -4.44 -2.53 0.26
C ILE A 15 -5.12 -1.17 0.42
N LYS A 16 -6.46 -1.10 0.41
CA LYS A 16 -7.19 0.16 0.57
C LYS A 16 -6.99 0.75 1.97
N ALA A 17 -6.98 -0.08 3.02
CA ALA A 17 -6.69 0.35 4.39
C ALA A 17 -5.22 0.81 4.53
N PHE A 18 -4.30 0.08 3.92
CA PHE A 18 -2.89 0.44 3.86
C PHE A 18 -2.65 1.78 3.19
N GLU A 19 -3.30 2.08 2.07
CA GLU A 19 -3.11 3.36 1.38
C GLU A 19 -3.50 4.56 2.24
N LYS A 20 -4.56 4.43 3.04
CA LYS A 20 -4.98 5.46 4.00
C LYS A 20 -3.90 5.67 5.05
N THR A 21 -3.49 4.60 5.71
CA THR A 21 -2.48 4.64 6.78
C THR A 21 -1.13 5.12 6.26
N PHE A 22 -0.72 4.65 5.08
CA PHE A 22 0.52 5.05 4.42
C PHE A 22 0.55 6.54 4.12
N LYS A 23 -0.57 7.12 3.65
CA LYS A 23 -0.67 8.56 3.42
C LYS A 23 -0.56 9.34 4.72
N GLU A 24 -1.22 8.88 5.78
CA GLU A 24 -1.18 9.52 7.11
C GLU A 24 0.24 9.45 7.71
N SER A 25 0.92 8.31 7.60
CA SER A 25 2.32 8.14 8.06
C SER A 25 3.34 8.98 7.30
N MET A 26 3.02 9.41 6.08
CA MET A 26 3.92 10.20 5.22
C MET A 26 3.73 11.72 5.38
N HIS A 27 2.77 12.15 6.22
CA HIS A 27 2.59 13.56 6.55
C HIS A 27 3.80 14.09 7.32
N SER A 28 4.25 15.29 6.97
CA SER A 28 5.39 15.95 7.62
C SER A 28 5.07 17.41 7.88
N ASP A 29 5.43 17.93 9.06
CA ASP A 29 5.23 19.34 9.41
C ASP A 29 6.17 20.28 8.65
N ALA A 30 7.28 19.75 8.12
CA ALA A 30 8.21 20.51 7.28
C ALA A 30 7.65 20.68 5.84
N PRO A 31 7.42 21.92 5.35
CA PRO A 31 6.72 22.16 4.07
C PRO A 31 7.42 21.59 2.83
N LEU A 32 8.76 21.60 2.81
CA LEU A 32 9.53 21.04 1.68
C LEU A 32 9.39 19.51 1.63
N LEU A 33 9.46 18.87 2.81
CA LEU A 33 9.34 17.43 2.92
C LEU A 33 7.91 16.98 2.58
N ASP A 34 6.88 17.69 3.06
CA ASP A 34 5.48 17.41 2.73
C ASP A 34 5.21 17.42 1.22
N ARG A 35 5.83 18.36 0.48
CA ARG A 35 5.72 18.41 -0.98
C ARG A 35 6.33 17.19 -1.66
N ILE A 36 7.46 16.68 -1.13
CA ILE A 36 8.13 15.48 -1.65
C ILE A 36 7.30 14.25 -1.32
N THR A 37 6.84 14.10 -0.07
CA THR A 37 6.05 12.94 0.37
C THR A 37 4.71 12.87 -0.35
N HIS A 38 4.06 14.01 -0.59
CA HIS A 38 2.84 14.08 -1.40
C HIS A 38 3.05 13.54 -2.81
N TYR A 39 4.18 13.86 -3.45
CA TYR A 39 4.51 13.35 -4.78
C TYR A 39 4.72 11.83 -4.76
N ILE A 40 5.43 11.32 -3.75
CA ILE A 40 5.68 9.87 -3.57
C ILE A 40 4.36 9.12 -3.36
N VAL A 41 3.49 9.58 -2.48
CA VAL A 41 2.19 8.93 -2.17
C VAL A 41 1.28 8.88 -3.40
N LYS A 42 1.35 9.88 -4.29
CA LYS A 42 0.56 9.91 -5.53
C LYS A 42 1.02 8.87 -6.55
N GLN A 43 2.27 8.43 -6.52
CA GLN A 43 2.83 7.43 -7.43
C GLN A 43 2.66 6.01 -6.87
N LYS A 44 1.52 5.36 -7.17
CA LYS A 44 1.18 4.04 -6.61
C LYS A 44 1.98 2.85 -7.16
N GLY A 45 2.70 3.01 -8.27
CA GLY A 45 3.44 1.92 -8.91
C GLY A 45 2.59 0.67 -9.18
N LYS A 46 3.22 -0.50 -9.30
CA LYS A 46 2.51 -1.79 -9.46
C LYS A 46 2.01 -2.38 -8.13
N GLN A 47 2.37 -1.77 -6.99
CA GLN A 47 2.04 -2.23 -5.64
C GLN A 47 2.51 -3.67 -5.32
N MET A 48 3.55 -4.17 -5.99
CA MET A 48 4.03 -5.54 -5.79
C MET A 48 4.53 -5.80 -4.37
N ARG A 49 5.26 -4.84 -3.77
CA ARG A 49 5.84 -5.01 -2.43
C ARG A 49 4.76 -5.16 -1.34
N PRO A 50 3.75 -4.27 -1.24
CA PRO A 50 2.63 -4.47 -0.31
C PRO A 50 1.87 -5.78 -0.53
N MET A 51 1.69 -6.19 -1.79
CA MET A 51 0.97 -7.44 -2.09
C MET A 51 1.67 -8.66 -1.47
N PHE A 52 2.98 -8.78 -1.60
CA PHE A 52 3.72 -9.90 -0.99
C PHE A 52 3.61 -9.92 0.53
N VAL A 53 3.64 -8.75 1.18
CA VAL A 53 3.49 -8.64 2.63
C VAL A 53 2.10 -9.09 3.07
N PHE A 54 1.03 -8.63 2.40
CA PHE A 54 -0.33 -9.05 2.76
C PHE A 54 -0.61 -10.52 2.49
N PHE A 55 -0.04 -11.09 1.42
CA PHE A 55 -0.15 -12.53 1.18
C PHE A 55 0.59 -13.33 2.25
N ALA A 56 1.82 -12.95 2.60
CA ALA A 56 2.57 -13.61 3.66
C ALA A 56 1.83 -13.53 5.01
N ALA A 57 1.31 -12.36 5.37
CA ALA A 57 0.52 -12.18 6.59
C ALA A 57 -0.72 -13.08 6.61
N LYS A 58 -1.49 -13.15 5.52
CA LYS A 58 -2.65 -14.06 5.43
C LYS A 58 -2.27 -15.53 5.55
N LEU A 59 -1.12 -15.94 5.00
CA LEU A 59 -0.61 -17.30 5.15
C LEU A 59 -0.15 -17.60 6.59
N CYS A 60 0.37 -16.59 7.29
CA CYS A 60 0.92 -16.71 8.65
C CYS A 60 -0.11 -16.50 9.78
N GLY A 61 -1.42 -16.50 9.48
CA GLY A 61 -2.47 -16.41 10.49
C GLY A 61 -3.23 -15.09 10.55
N GLY A 62 -2.99 -14.16 9.62
CA GLY A 62 -3.78 -12.94 9.46
C GLY A 62 -2.95 -11.66 9.43
N ILE A 63 -3.64 -10.54 9.20
CA ILE A 63 -3.06 -9.19 9.19
C ILE A 63 -3.47 -8.54 10.52
N THR A 64 -2.48 -8.14 11.32
CA THR A 64 -2.65 -7.40 12.59
C THR A 64 -2.48 -5.91 12.39
#